data_AF-A0A5N6IRV2-F1
#
_entry.id   AF-A0A5N6IRV2-F1
#
_cell.length_a   1.000
_cell.length_b   1.000
_cell.length_c   1.000
_cell.angle_alpha   90.00
_cell.angle_beta   90.00
_cell.angle_gamma   90.00
#
_symmetry.space_group_name_H-M   'P 1'
#
loop_
_entity.id
_entity.type
_entity.pdbx_description
1 polymer ?
#
loop_
_entity_poly.entity_id
_entity_poly.type
_entity_poly.pdbx_seq_one_letter_code
_entity_poly.pdbx_strand_id
1 'polypeptide(L)'
;MAPAAATAAQPTPPSLSLPPSQFARLQPHAYLLAHLSPPASSNQPSIRANGRAPSQFRVTSANTGSLTHTNGSAVVRLGDTTAVCGVRAEILHTEDIASWSVSRPPPASSSTPANKRRKLTDPTAKPSEKSDDNDQEDADESHIQDFNLLVPNLSLSTGCAPGFIPGAPPSALAQSLSHQILSLLHSTRLVRAEDLRIWYQPPNLGPEELERHNESEQMDVDAPQGEAGAEKNREIKAFWVLYIDVMIVSLAGNPFDAAWAAVLAALRDTKLPRAWWDVDNEMVVCSDAVSEARKLSLQGLPVSSSFGVFEADAASGWRAEVIPDAEEERALDDSSRKGNQRRWILADPDGYEEGLSQERVCVVVDKEQGGKGKTVMVKLEKNGGWAVDAKELKALVDISAQRWEDIKQILEQC
;
A
#
# COMPACT_ATOMS: atom_id res chain seq x y z
N MET A 1 35.34 -31.87 -69.10
CA MET A 1 34.45 -30.78 -68.64
C MET A 1 33.05 -31.34 -68.50
N ALA A 2 32.66 -31.67 -67.27
CA ALA A 2 31.29 -32.02 -66.90
C ALA A 2 30.77 -30.89 -65.99
N PRO A 3 29.52 -30.45 -66.13
CA PRO A 3 29.02 -29.29 -65.39
C PRO A 3 28.78 -29.64 -63.92
N ALA A 4 29.11 -28.70 -63.04
CA ALA A 4 28.89 -28.81 -61.60
C ALA A 4 27.38 -28.83 -61.30
N ALA A 5 26.97 -29.80 -60.46
CA ALA A 5 25.60 -29.93 -59.98
C ALA A 5 25.25 -28.73 -59.10
N ALA A 6 24.14 -28.05 -59.44
CA ALA A 6 23.54 -27.02 -58.61
C ALA A 6 23.00 -27.65 -57.32
N THR A 7 23.48 -27.17 -56.17
CA THR A 7 22.94 -27.47 -54.85
C THR A 7 21.52 -26.90 -54.74
N ALA A 8 20.53 -27.79 -54.69
CA ALA A 8 19.13 -27.45 -54.47
C ALA A 8 18.96 -26.80 -53.09
N ALA A 9 18.35 -25.61 -53.08
CA ALA A 9 17.93 -24.95 -51.84
C ALA A 9 16.89 -25.82 -51.12
N GLN A 10 17.08 -26.04 -49.82
CA GLN A 10 16.10 -26.76 -49.00
C GLN A 10 14.79 -25.94 -48.93
N PRO A 11 13.62 -26.58 -49.07
CA PRO A 11 12.35 -25.88 -48.90
C PRO A 11 12.18 -25.49 -47.42
N THR A 12 12.10 -24.20 -47.14
CA THR A 12 11.68 -23.68 -45.83
C THR A 12 10.33 -24.30 -45.46
N PRO A 13 10.17 -24.87 -44.25
CA PRO A 13 8.91 -25.46 -43.84
C PRO A 13 7.78 -24.42 -43.91
N PRO A 14 6.55 -24.81 -44.27
CA PRO A 14 5.44 -23.87 -44.35
C PRO A 14 5.20 -23.23 -42.97
N SER A 15 5.38 -21.91 -42.89
CA SER A 15 5.11 -21.15 -41.67
C SER A 15 3.61 -21.21 -41.37
N LEU A 16 3.22 -21.90 -40.31
CA LEU A 16 1.85 -21.89 -39.84
C LEU A 16 1.54 -20.53 -39.21
N SER A 17 0.78 -19.69 -39.92
CA SER A 17 0.30 -18.42 -39.37
C SER A 17 -0.87 -18.69 -38.42
N LEU A 18 -0.61 -18.67 -37.12
CA LEU A 18 -1.65 -18.78 -36.11
C LEU A 18 -2.28 -17.40 -35.83
N PRO A 19 -3.60 -17.33 -35.58
CA PRO A 19 -4.22 -16.12 -35.04
C PRO A 19 -3.57 -15.72 -33.70
N PRO A 20 -3.40 -14.42 -33.42
CA PRO A 20 -2.72 -13.95 -32.20
C PRO A 20 -3.30 -14.53 -30.91
N SER A 21 -4.62 -14.68 -30.81
CA SER A 21 -5.30 -15.22 -29.64
C SER A 21 -5.04 -16.71 -29.40
N GLN A 22 -4.80 -17.49 -30.46
CA GLN A 22 -4.46 -18.91 -30.36
C GLN A 22 -2.97 -19.08 -30.03
N PHE A 23 -2.11 -18.29 -30.68
CA PHE A 23 -0.69 -18.30 -30.41
C PHE A 23 -0.37 -17.86 -28.97
N ALA A 24 -1.06 -16.83 -28.46
CA ALA A 24 -0.94 -16.38 -27.08
C ALA A 24 -1.30 -17.47 -26.05
N ARG A 25 -2.19 -18.40 -26.39
CA ARG A 25 -2.58 -19.53 -25.52
C ARG A 25 -1.64 -20.73 -25.66
N LEU A 26 -1.16 -21.01 -26.87
CA LEU A 26 -0.28 -22.15 -27.14
C LEU A 26 1.14 -21.92 -26.64
N GLN A 27 1.69 -20.73 -26.88
CA GLN A 27 3.07 -20.40 -26.53
C GLN A 27 3.15 -18.98 -25.98
N PRO A 28 2.80 -18.80 -24.70
CA PRO A 28 2.66 -17.47 -24.16
C PRO A 28 4.00 -16.71 -24.02
N HIS A 29 5.08 -17.44 -23.72
CA HIS A 29 6.44 -16.89 -23.68
C HIS A 29 6.91 -16.37 -25.05
N ALA A 30 6.69 -17.15 -26.12
CA ALA A 30 7.11 -16.78 -27.46
C ALA A 30 6.31 -15.59 -28.01
N TYR A 31 5.01 -15.53 -27.69
CA TYR A 31 4.14 -14.42 -28.06
C TYR A 31 4.61 -13.10 -27.45
N LEU A 32 4.85 -13.07 -26.14
CA LEU A 32 5.33 -11.85 -25.48
C LEU A 32 6.71 -11.42 -26.01
N LEU A 33 7.62 -12.38 -26.23
CA LEU A 33 8.94 -12.11 -26.79
C LEU A 33 8.89 -11.53 -28.21
N ALA A 34 7.99 -12.03 -29.07
CA ALA A 34 7.82 -11.51 -30.42
C ALA A 34 7.35 -10.05 -30.42
N HIS A 35 6.50 -9.67 -29.47
CA HIS A 35 6.04 -8.29 -29.28
C HIS A 35 7.11 -7.38 -28.68
N LEU A 36 7.91 -7.88 -27.73
CA LEU A 36 8.98 -7.11 -27.09
C LEU A 36 10.25 -6.98 -27.95
N SER A 37 10.49 -7.92 -28.87
CA SER A 37 11.61 -7.91 -29.81
C SER A 37 11.14 -8.07 -31.26
N PRO A 38 10.50 -7.03 -31.85
CA PRO A 38 10.18 -7.07 -33.26
C PRO A 38 11.45 -7.21 -34.10
N PRO A 39 11.43 -7.97 -35.22
CA PRO A 39 12.58 -8.12 -36.09
C PRO A 39 13.03 -6.75 -36.62
N ALA A 40 14.34 -6.56 -36.76
CA ALA A 40 14.96 -5.30 -37.16
C ALA A 40 14.47 -4.78 -38.53
N SER A 41 13.89 -5.67 -39.34
CA SER A 41 13.25 -5.35 -40.62
C SER A 41 11.95 -4.53 -40.50
N SER A 42 11.28 -4.56 -39.34
CA SER A 42 9.96 -3.94 -39.14
C SER A 42 10.01 -2.49 -38.63
N ASN A 43 11.17 -2.01 -38.15
CA ASN A 43 11.35 -0.66 -37.57
C ASN A 43 10.28 -0.24 -36.54
N GLN A 44 9.60 -1.22 -35.95
CA GLN A 44 8.50 -1.03 -35.02
C GLN A 44 9.07 -0.98 -33.60
N PRO A 45 8.66 -0.01 -32.75
CA PRO A 45 9.14 0.03 -31.37
C PRO A 45 8.66 -1.21 -30.59
N SER A 46 9.41 -1.59 -29.55
CA SER A 46 9.03 -2.67 -28.64
C SER A 46 7.72 -2.32 -27.95
N ILE A 47 6.63 -2.90 -28.42
CA ILE A 47 5.27 -2.66 -27.95
C ILE A 47 4.78 -3.95 -27.29
N ARG A 48 4.21 -3.86 -26.09
CA ARG A 48 3.63 -5.01 -25.37
C ARG A 48 2.43 -5.56 -26.14
N ALA A 49 1.99 -6.78 -25.79
CA ALA A 49 0.79 -7.40 -26.38
C ALA A 49 -0.46 -6.50 -26.33
N ASN A 50 -0.51 -5.55 -25.39
CA ASN A 50 -1.61 -4.60 -25.19
C ASN A 50 -1.42 -3.24 -25.88
N GLY A 51 -0.40 -3.05 -26.71
CA GLY A 51 -0.14 -1.77 -27.38
C GLY A 51 0.63 -0.75 -26.53
N ARG A 52 0.93 -1.06 -25.26
CA ARG A 52 1.63 -0.15 -24.32
C ARG A 52 3.15 -0.25 -24.44
N ALA A 53 3.84 0.83 -24.11
CA ALA A 53 5.30 0.81 -23.95
C ALA A 53 5.71 0.03 -22.67
N PRO A 54 6.96 -0.46 -22.58
CA PRO A 54 7.45 -1.22 -21.43
C PRO A 54 7.32 -0.47 -20.09
N SER A 55 7.55 0.84 -20.08
CA SER A 55 7.48 1.69 -18.86
C SER A 55 6.13 2.39 -18.67
N GLN A 56 5.13 2.13 -19.52
CA GLN A 56 3.86 2.87 -19.51
C GLN A 56 2.81 2.22 -18.61
N PHE A 57 2.36 2.98 -17.59
CA PHE A 57 1.25 2.61 -16.72
C PHE A 57 -0.11 2.67 -17.43
N ARG A 58 -1.11 1.93 -16.91
CA ARG A 58 -2.50 2.06 -17.36
C ARG A 58 -3.06 3.44 -17.00
N VAL A 59 -4.01 3.91 -17.80
CA VAL A 59 -4.81 5.09 -17.44
C VAL A 59 -5.53 4.79 -16.13
N THR A 60 -5.39 5.70 -15.17
CA THR A 60 -6.03 5.59 -13.86
C THR A 60 -7.15 6.62 -13.74
N SER A 61 -8.27 6.22 -13.16
CA SER A 61 -9.38 7.11 -12.82
C SER A 61 -9.90 6.73 -11.44
N ALA A 62 -10.06 7.71 -10.56
CA ALA A 62 -10.65 7.53 -9.24
C ALA A 62 -11.97 8.31 -9.16
N ASN A 63 -12.91 7.81 -8.36
CA ASN A 63 -14.09 8.55 -7.94
C ASN A 63 -14.26 8.31 -6.43
N THR A 64 -14.19 9.36 -5.63
CA THR A 64 -14.41 9.32 -4.18
C THR A 64 -15.91 9.44 -3.86
N GLY A 65 -16.34 9.00 -2.67
CA GLY A 65 -17.72 9.18 -2.21
C GLY A 65 -18.80 8.42 -3.01
N SER A 66 -18.45 7.31 -3.66
CA SER A 66 -19.38 6.54 -4.51
C SER A 66 -20.39 5.68 -3.73
N LEU A 67 -20.09 5.34 -2.47
CA LEU A 67 -20.96 4.55 -1.59
C LEU A 67 -21.55 5.44 -0.49
N THR A 68 -22.86 5.34 -0.25
CA THR A 68 -23.60 6.23 0.66
C THR A 68 -23.61 5.78 2.13
N HIS A 69 -23.42 4.49 2.40
CA HIS A 69 -23.52 3.90 3.75
C HIS A 69 -22.17 3.75 4.47
N THR A 70 -21.10 4.25 3.88
CA THR A 70 -19.73 4.13 4.40
C THR A 70 -19.19 5.50 4.81
N ASN A 71 -18.33 5.55 5.83
CA ASN A 71 -17.70 6.78 6.30
C ASN A 71 -16.78 7.41 5.24
N GLY A 72 -16.20 6.57 4.38
CA GLY A 72 -15.45 6.97 3.20
C GLY A 72 -15.55 5.88 2.13
N SER A 73 -15.50 6.27 0.86
CA SER A 73 -15.48 5.29 -0.22
C SER A 73 -14.72 5.80 -1.43
N ALA A 74 -14.24 4.86 -2.23
CA ALA A 74 -13.66 5.17 -3.53
C ALA A 74 -13.84 4.03 -4.52
N VAL A 75 -14.01 4.39 -5.78
CA VAL A 75 -13.94 3.47 -6.92
C VAL A 75 -12.75 3.89 -7.76
N VAL A 76 -11.77 2.99 -7.90
CA VAL A 76 -10.58 3.21 -8.71
C VAL A 76 -10.56 2.22 -9.85
N ARG A 77 -10.28 2.74 -11.05
CA ARG A 77 -10.13 1.95 -12.26
C ARG A 77 -8.74 2.20 -12.85
N LEU A 78 -7.98 1.13 -13.03
CA LEU A 78 -6.69 1.10 -13.72
C LEU A 78 -6.84 0.28 -15.00
N GLY A 79 -7.08 0.97 -16.11
CA GLY A 79 -7.44 0.34 -17.39
C GLY A 79 -8.71 -0.50 -17.24
N ASP A 80 -8.57 -1.81 -17.33
CA ASP A 80 -9.68 -2.76 -17.17
C ASP A 80 -9.83 -3.29 -15.74
N THR A 81 -8.83 -3.10 -14.88
CA THR A 81 -8.92 -3.51 -13.48
C THR A 81 -9.69 -2.46 -12.68
N THR A 82 -10.76 -2.88 -12.01
CA THR A 82 -11.61 -1.98 -11.22
C THR A 82 -11.68 -2.48 -9.78
N ALA A 83 -11.34 -1.62 -8.83
CA ALA A 83 -11.40 -1.86 -7.40
C ALA A 83 -12.35 -0.85 -6.73
N VAL A 84 -13.17 -1.33 -5.82
CA VAL A 84 -14.07 -0.53 -4.99
C VAL A 84 -13.62 -0.69 -3.54
N CYS A 85 -13.43 0.41 -2.84
CA CYS A 85 -13.07 0.42 -1.43
C CYS A 85 -14.13 1.16 -0.62
N GLY A 86 -14.55 0.57 0.48
CA GLY A 86 -15.39 1.20 1.49
C GLY A 86 -14.68 1.20 2.85
N VAL A 87 -14.74 2.33 3.55
CA VAL A 87 -14.21 2.47 4.90
C VAL A 87 -15.39 2.63 5.85
N ARG A 88 -15.46 1.75 6.85
CA ARG A 88 -16.45 1.78 7.92
C ARG A 88 -15.74 1.97 9.25
N ALA A 89 -16.24 2.89 10.06
CA ALA A 89 -15.72 3.14 11.39
C ALA A 89 -16.64 2.52 12.45
N GLU A 90 -16.05 1.83 13.42
CA GLU A 90 -16.72 1.33 14.62
C GLU A 90 -15.98 1.80 15.87
N ILE A 91 -16.67 1.80 17.01
CA ILE A 91 -16.11 2.25 18.28
C ILE A 91 -15.69 1.01 19.08
N LEU A 92 -14.45 1.02 19.55
CA LEU A 92 -13.90 0.02 20.44
C LEU A 92 -13.63 0.65 21.80
N HIS A 93 -14.29 0.14 22.84
CA HIS A 93 -14.10 0.62 24.20
C HIS A 93 -12.74 0.17 24.75
N THR A 94 -12.11 1.01 25.56
CA THR A 94 -10.81 0.66 26.16
C THR A 94 -10.87 -0.56 27.09
N GLU A 95 -12.05 -0.90 27.59
CA GLU A 95 -12.29 -2.08 28.44
C GLU A 95 -12.22 -3.40 27.66
N ASP A 96 -12.60 -3.37 26.39
CA ASP A 96 -12.56 -4.54 25.49
C ASP A 96 -11.15 -4.79 24.94
N ILE A 97 -10.24 -3.84 25.12
CA ILE A 97 -8.85 -3.95 24.66
C ILE A 97 -8.03 -4.67 25.73
N ALA A 98 -7.76 -5.95 25.50
CA ALA A 98 -6.98 -6.79 26.42
C ALA A 98 -5.60 -6.20 26.78
N SER A 99 -4.95 -5.50 25.84
CA SER A 99 -3.64 -4.87 26.02
C SER A 99 -3.68 -3.50 26.71
N TRP A 100 -4.85 -2.85 26.84
CA TRP A 100 -4.97 -1.50 27.39
C TRP A 100 -4.45 -1.37 28.83
N SER A 101 -4.72 -2.37 29.66
CA SER A 101 -4.28 -2.40 31.06
C SER A 101 -2.76 -2.49 31.24
N VAL A 102 -2.02 -2.93 30.20
CA VAL A 102 -0.56 -3.13 30.23
C VAL A 102 0.19 -1.89 29.73
N SER A 103 -0.43 -1.08 28.86
CA SER A 103 0.17 0.11 28.26
C SER A 103 0.07 1.37 29.13
N ARG A 104 -0.60 1.30 30.30
CA ARG A 104 -0.70 2.44 31.22
C ARG A 104 0.67 2.69 31.89
N PRO A 105 1.34 3.84 31.70
CA PRO A 105 2.39 4.23 32.63
C PRO A 105 1.78 4.30 34.04
N PRO A 106 2.42 3.73 35.07
CA PRO A 106 1.84 3.70 36.41
C PRO A 106 1.57 5.14 36.86
N PRO A 107 0.40 5.43 37.46
CA PRO A 107 0.15 6.73 38.05
C PRO A 107 1.25 7.03 39.09
N ALA A 108 1.80 8.23 39.05
CA ALA A 108 2.92 8.68 39.89
C ALA A 108 2.62 8.73 41.41
N SER A 109 1.57 8.06 41.88
CA SER A 109 1.07 8.10 43.25
C SER A 109 1.03 6.75 43.99
N SER A 110 1.56 5.66 43.43
CA SER A 110 1.69 4.40 44.18
C SER A 110 3.15 3.95 44.31
N SER A 111 3.80 4.38 45.38
CA SER A 111 5.09 3.89 45.83
C SER A 111 4.96 2.46 46.37
N THR A 112 5.22 1.45 45.54
CA THR A 112 5.55 0.09 46.01
C THR A 112 6.60 -0.53 45.08
N PRO A 113 7.71 -1.10 45.59
CA PRO A 113 8.85 -1.48 44.76
C PRO A 113 8.59 -2.83 44.08
N ALA A 114 8.27 -2.83 42.78
CA ALA A 114 8.28 -4.04 41.97
C ALA A 114 9.69 -4.24 41.36
N ASN A 115 10.28 -5.40 41.65
CA ASN A 115 11.63 -5.81 41.29
C ASN A 115 11.94 -5.60 39.79
N LYS A 116 12.86 -4.66 39.51
CA LYS A 116 13.47 -4.46 38.19
C LYS A 116 14.38 -5.65 37.90
N ARG A 117 13.88 -6.64 37.14
CA ARG A 117 14.68 -7.70 36.53
C ARG A 117 15.68 -7.04 35.57
N ARG A 118 16.94 -6.93 36.01
CA ARG A 118 18.05 -6.37 35.23
C ARG A 118 18.21 -7.15 33.92
N LYS A 119 17.86 -6.53 32.79
CA LYS A 119 18.35 -6.91 31.47
C LYS A 119 19.73 -6.25 31.32
N LEU A 120 20.76 -7.07 31.24
CA LEU A 120 22.15 -6.65 31.07
C LEU A 120 22.29 -6.00 29.69
N THR A 121 22.67 -4.73 29.61
CA THR A 121 23.08 -4.07 28.36
C THR A 121 24.45 -3.41 28.55
N ASP A 122 25.26 -3.55 27.52
CA ASP A 122 26.68 -3.21 27.34
C ASP A 122 26.98 -1.72 27.61
N PRO A 123 28.11 -1.34 28.26
CA PRO A 123 28.35 0.03 28.70
C PRO A 123 29.24 0.80 27.71
N THR A 124 28.73 1.12 26.52
CA THR A 124 29.43 2.05 25.60
C THR A 124 28.44 2.78 24.68
N ALA A 125 27.61 3.66 25.25
CA ALA A 125 27.00 4.76 24.50
C ALA A 125 26.73 5.95 25.43
N LYS A 126 27.24 7.11 25.04
CA LYS A 126 27.06 8.40 25.74
C LYS A 126 25.60 8.86 25.64
N PRO A 127 25.07 9.57 26.66
CA PRO A 127 23.73 10.15 26.58
C PRO A 127 23.77 11.37 25.65
N SER A 128 22.92 11.39 24.62
CA SER A 128 22.63 12.59 23.84
C SER A 128 21.23 13.08 24.20
N GLU A 129 21.17 14.25 24.81
CA GLU A 129 19.95 15.05 25.01
C GLU A 129 19.36 15.43 23.64
N LYS A 130 18.22 14.86 23.26
CA LYS A 130 17.34 15.36 22.19
C LYS A 130 15.88 15.00 22.45
N SER A 131 15.11 16.05 22.75
CA SER A 131 13.70 16.32 22.40
C SER A 131 12.60 15.29 22.73
N ASP A 132 11.74 15.67 23.70
CA ASP A 132 10.49 15.01 24.14
C ASP A 132 9.41 14.81 23.05
N ASP A 133 9.59 15.31 21.82
CA ASP A 133 8.60 15.12 20.73
C ASP A 133 8.64 13.73 20.09
N ASN A 134 9.78 13.04 20.12
CA ASN A 134 9.90 11.70 19.50
C ASN A 134 9.23 10.60 20.35
N ASP A 135 9.18 10.76 21.68
CA ASP A 135 8.65 9.74 22.58
C ASP A 135 7.11 9.60 22.47
N GLN A 136 6.42 10.66 22.05
CA GLN A 136 4.96 10.66 21.90
C GLN A 136 4.52 10.02 20.56
N GLU A 137 5.29 10.22 19.49
CA GLU A 137 5.05 9.58 18.18
C GLU A 137 5.26 8.06 18.22
N ASP A 138 6.28 7.59 18.96
CA ASP A 138 6.57 6.16 19.13
C ASP A 138 5.51 5.45 20.01
N ALA A 139 4.92 6.17 20.98
CA ALA A 139 3.82 5.66 21.80
C ALA A 139 2.51 5.53 20.99
N ASP A 140 2.25 6.50 20.11
CA ASP A 140 1.10 6.51 19.21
C ASP A 140 1.20 5.40 18.13
N GLU A 141 2.42 5.09 17.67
CA GLU A 141 2.71 4.00 16.74
C GLU A 141 2.40 2.61 17.31
N SER A 142 2.80 2.38 18.57
CA SER A 142 2.57 1.12 19.27
C SER A 142 1.07 0.87 19.45
N HIS A 143 0.30 1.90 19.78
CA HIS A 143 -1.14 1.76 20.02
C HIS A 143 -1.95 1.32 18.78
N ILE A 144 -1.62 1.79 17.57
CA ILE A 144 -2.38 1.37 16.37
C ILE A 144 -2.13 -0.11 16.03
N GLN A 145 -0.88 -0.55 16.15
CA GLN A 145 -0.48 -1.94 15.89
C GLN A 145 -0.94 -2.87 17.03
N ASP A 146 -0.75 -2.46 18.28
CA ASP A 146 -1.11 -3.24 19.47
C ASP A 146 -2.63 -3.42 19.61
N PHE A 147 -3.42 -2.43 19.17
CA PHE A 147 -4.88 -2.46 19.26
C PHE A 147 -5.57 -2.87 17.94
N ASN A 148 -4.81 -3.18 16.89
CA ASN A 148 -5.33 -3.57 15.56
C ASN A 148 -6.48 -2.66 15.08
N LEU A 149 -6.30 -1.34 15.20
CA LEU A 149 -7.37 -0.38 14.89
C LEU A 149 -7.69 -0.30 13.39
N LEU A 150 -6.85 -0.87 12.53
CA LEU A 150 -7.03 -0.91 11.09
C LEU A 150 -7.22 -2.36 10.66
N VAL A 151 -8.36 -2.65 10.02
CA VAL A 151 -8.69 -4.00 9.55
C VAL A 151 -9.00 -3.95 8.04
N PRO A 152 -7.97 -4.11 7.18
CA PRO A 152 -8.17 -4.22 5.75
C PRO A 152 -8.56 -5.64 5.36
N ASN A 153 -9.55 -5.74 4.48
CA ASN A 153 -10.04 -6.98 3.94
C ASN A 153 -10.19 -6.84 2.42
N LEU A 154 -9.60 -7.78 1.68
CA LEU A 154 -9.65 -7.78 0.21
C LEU A 154 -10.44 -8.99 -0.28
N SER A 155 -11.50 -8.72 -1.06
CA SER A 155 -12.34 -9.74 -1.68
C SER A 155 -12.11 -9.83 -3.19
N LEU A 156 -11.75 -11.04 -3.63
CA LEU A 156 -11.63 -11.43 -5.04
C LEU A 156 -12.79 -12.35 -5.49
N SER A 157 -13.62 -12.82 -4.55
CA SER A 157 -14.70 -13.80 -4.79
C SER A 157 -15.95 -13.15 -5.39
N THR A 158 -15.77 -12.23 -6.33
CA THR A 158 -16.81 -11.46 -7.02
C THR A 158 -17.07 -11.94 -8.45
N GLY A 159 -16.29 -12.92 -8.93
CA GLY A 159 -16.25 -13.29 -10.36
C GLY A 159 -15.34 -12.39 -11.20
N CYS A 160 -14.37 -11.71 -10.57
CA CYS A 160 -13.48 -10.74 -11.23
C CYS A 160 -12.57 -11.34 -12.30
N ALA A 161 -12.27 -12.64 -12.23
CA ALA A 161 -11.56 -13.41 -13.24
C ALA A 161 -12.14 -14.83 -13.30
N PRO A 162 -11.99 -15.56 -14.44
CA PRO A 162 -12.52 -16.93 -14.57
C PRO A 162 -11.97 -17.93 -13.55
N GLY A 163 -10.85 -17.61 -12.88
CA GLY A 163 -10.29 -18.41 -11.79
C GLY A 163 -10.91 -18.16 -10.41
N PHE A 164 -11.72 -17.12 -10.23
CA PHE A 164 -12.36 -16.79 -8.95
C PHE A 164 -13.86 -17.04 -9.03
N ILE A 165 -14.31 -18.09 -8.34
CA ILE A 165 -15.73 -18.44 -8.27
C ILE A 165 -16.41 -17.50 -7.27
N PRO A 166 -17.56 -16.89 -7.62
CA PRO A 166 -18.33 -16.09 -6.69
C PRO A 166 -18.72 -16.88 -5.43
N GLY A 167 -18.51 -16.30 -4.25
CA GLY A 167 -18.82 -16.94 -2.97
C GLY A 167 -17.85 -18.05 -2.53
N ALA A 168 -16.73 -18.23 -3.21
CA ALA A 168 -15.65 -19.09 -2.74
C ALA A 168 -15.02 -18.54 -1.43
N PRO A 169 -14.51 -19.41 -0.55
CA PRO A 169 -13.75 -18.99 0.62
C PRO A 169 -12.55 -18.10 0.22
N PRO A 170 -12.03 -17.28 1.14
CA PRO A 170 -10.93 -16.37 0.83
C PRO A 170 -9.73 -17.15 0.29
N SER A 171 -9.27 -16.77 -0.91
CA SER A 171 -8.12 -17.38 -1.55
C SER A 171 -6.83 -17.00 -0.81
N ALA A 172 -5.78 -17.81 -0.94
CA ALA A 172 -4.46 -17.50 -0.38
C ALA A 172 -3.92 -16.16 -0.89
N LEU A 173 -4.23 -15.81 -2.15
CA LEU A 173 -3.88 -14.52 -2.73
C LEU A 173 -4.65 -13.37 -2.07
N ALA A 174 -5.95 -13.52 -1.84
CA ALA A 174 -6.74 -12.51 -1.14
C ALA A 174 -6.23 -12.26 0.29
N GLN A 175 -5.88 -13.34 1.01
CA GLN A 175 -5.31 -13.26 2.35
C GLN A 175 -3.93 -12.60 2.37
N SER A 176 -3.04 -12.99 1.43
CA SER A 176 -1.70 -12.41 1.36
C SER A 176 -1.74 -10.93 1.00
N LEU A 177 -2.58 -10.53 0.05
CA LEU A 177 -2.76 -9.13 -0.31
C LEU A 177 -3.36 -8.30 0.84
N SER A 178 -4.34 -8.85 1.56
CA SER A 178 -4.93 -8.17 2.73
C SER A 178 -3.86 -7.91 3.80
N HIS A 179 -3.02 -8.92 4.08
CA HIS A 179 -1.91 -8.78 5.00
C HIS A 179 -0.83 -7.79 4.49
N GLN A 180 -0.53 -7.80 3.19
CA GLN A 180 0.40 -6.83 2.60
C GLN A 180 -0.10 -5.39 2.71
N ILE A 181 -1.41 -5.17 2.51
CA ILE A 181 -2.06 -3.86 2.70
C ILE A 181 -1.99 -3.45 4.17
N LEU A 182 -2.28 -4.35 5.11
CA LEU A 182 -2.17 -4.09 6.55
C LEU A 182 -0.73 -3.68 6.94
N SER A 183 0.25 -4.48 6.52
CA SER A 183 1.67 -4.18 6.76
C SER A 183 2.08 -2.83 6.16
N LEU A 184 1.55 -2.47 4.99
CA LEU A 184 1.79 -1.17 4.37
C LEU A 184 1.13 -0.02 5.15
N LEU A 185 -0.12 -0.17 5.61
CA LEU A 185 -0.79 0.85 6.41
C LEU A 185 -0.01 1.15 7.69
N HIS A 186 0.53 0.12 8.34
CA HIS A 186 1.38 0.28 9.51
C HIS A 186 2.73 0.91 9.19
N SER A 187 3.40 0.50 8.11
CA SER A 187 4.71 1.08 7.75
C SER A 187 4.64 2.51 7.25
N THR A 188 3.52 2.89 6.60
CA THR A 188 3.32 4.21 5.99
C THR A 188 2.84 5.26 6.98
N ARG A 189 2.36 4.86 8.18
CA ARG A 189 1.85 5.76 9.23
C ARG A 189 0.82 6.76 8.69
N LEU A 190 -0.02 6.31 7.76
CA LEU A 190 -0.99 7.16 7.07
C LEU A 190 -2.00 7.79 8.02
N VAL A 191 -2.44 7.05 9.04
CA VAL A 191 -3.49 7.46 9.98
C VAL A 191 -2.87 7.80 11.33
N ARG A 192 -3.17 8.98 11.86
CA ARG A 192 -2.72 9.41 13.19
C ARG A 192 -3.56 8.74 14.27
N ALA A 193 -2.91 8.22 15.31
CA ALA A 193 -3.60 7.63 16.45
C ALA A 193 -4.48 8.67 17.18
N GLU A 194 -4.05 9.93 17.19
CA GLU A 194 -4.80 11.05 17.76
C GLU A 194 -6.19 11.25 17.15
N ASP A 195 -6.33 11.05 15.84
CA ASP A 195 -7.61 11.21 15.13
C ASP A 195 -8.58 10.06 15.45
N LEU A 196 -8.07 8.92 15.91
CA LEU A 196 -8.86 7.75 16.30
C LEU A 196 -9.21 7.74 17.78
N ARG A 197 -8.60 8.59 18.61
CA ARG A 197 -8.83 8.64 20.06
C ARG A 197 -10.13 9.38 20.39
N ILE A 198 -10.97 8.74 21.17
CA ILE A 198 -12.17 9.36 21.74
C ILE A 198 -11.83 9.78 23.16
N TRP A 199 -11.66 11.09 23.31
CA TRP A 199 -11.33 11.71 24.58
C TRP A 199 -12.58 11.93 25.43
N TYR A 200 -12.48 11.56 26.69
CA TYR A 200 -13.36 12.03 27.74
C TYR A 200 -12.64 13.17 28.47
N GLN A 201 -13.18 14.38 28.34
CA GLN A 201 -12.81 15.46 29.26
C GLN A 201 -13.88 15.46 30.36
N PRO A 202 -13.56 15.00 31.59
CA PRO A 202 -14.48 15.14 32.69
C PRO A 202 -14.88 16.61 32.80
N PRO A 203 -16.16 16.92 33.02
CA PRO A 203 -16.58 18.29 33.24
C PRO A 203 -15.72 18.85 34.38
N ASN A 204 -15.12 20.02 34.15
CA ASN A 204 -14.43 20.75 35.18
C ASN A 204 -15.48 21.14 36.24
N LEU A 205 -15.71 20.26 37.21
CA LEU A 205 -16.22 20.63 38.52
C LEU A 205 -15.12 21.46 39.17
N GLY A 206 -14.98 22.71 38.71
CA GLY A 206 -14.21 23.70 39.43
C GLY A 206 -14.79 23.84 40.84
N PRO A 207 -13.98 24.29 41.81
CA PRO A 207 -14.44 24.52 43.18
C PRO A 207 -15.60 25.54 43.31
N GLU A 208 -16.07 26.16 42.23
CA GLU A 208 -17.10 27.22 42.26
C GLU A 208 -18.53 26.75 42.60
N GLU A 209 -18.84 25.44 42.56
CA GLU A 209 -20.16 24.95 43.00
C GLU A 209 -20.20 24.40 44.43
N LEU A 210 -19.05 24.13 45.04
CA LEU A 210 -18.97 23.70 46.44
C LEU A 210 -18.89 24.87 47.43
N GLU A 211 -18.64 26.10 46.96
CA GLU A 211 -18.57 27.29 47.82
C GLU A 211 -19.94 27.91 48.13
N ARG A 212 -21.04 27.51 47.46
CA ARG A 212 -22.37 28.07 47.74
C ARG A 212 -23.05 27.56 49.02
N HIS A 213 -22.38 26.74 49.85
CA HIS A 213 -23.02 26.16 51.03
C HIS A 213 -22.23 26.20 52.34
N ASN A 214 -21.11 26.93 52.45
CA ASN A 214 -20.40 27.12 53.73
C ASN A 214 -19.89 28.57 53.91
N GLU A 215 -20.80 29.54 54.01
CA GLU A 215 -20.49 30.90 54.49
C GLU A 215 -20.46 30.99 56.03
N SER A 216 -19.79 30.05 56.70
CA SER A 216 -19.47 30.22 58.12
C SER A 216 -18.35 29.27 58.54
N GLU A 217 -17.10 29.64 58.24
CA GLU A 217 -15.97 29.56 59.18
C GLU A 217 -14.68 29.99 58.48
N GLN A 218 -14.16 31.11 58.95
CA GLN A 218 -12.96 31.78 58.48
C GLN A 218 -11.76 31.16 59.19
N MET A 219 -10.79 30.59 58.46
CA MET A 219 -9.40 30.50 58.92
C MET A 219 -8.42 30.60 57.73
N ASP A 220 -7.58 31.63 57.81
CA ASP A 220 -6.43 31.90 56.95
C ASP A 220 -5.43 30.73 56.98
N VAL A 221 -5.12 30.18 55.80
CA VAL A 221 -3.85 29.47 55.58
C VAL A 221 -3.33 29.86 54.20
N ASP A 222 -2.24 30.61 54.19
CA ASP A 222 -1.48 30.97 52.99
C ASP A 222 -1.12 29.73 52.16
N ALA A 223 -1.70 29.60 50.97
CA ALA A 223 -1.26 28.68 49.93
C ALA A 223 -0.95 29.47 48.65
N PRO A 224 0.20 29.26 48.01
CA PRO A 224 0.69 30.13 46.96
C PRO A 224 -0.19 30.02 45.70
N GLN A 225 -0.48 31.18 45.12
CA GLN A 225 -1.02 31.34 43.77
C GLN A 225 -0.17 30.53 42.76
N GLY A 226 -0.74 29.44 42.28
CA GLY A 226 -0.24 28.64 41.18
C GLY A 226 -1.30 28.56 40.09
N GLU A 227 -1.38 29.58 39.25
CA GLU A 227 -2.06 29.54 37.96
C GLU A 227 -1.33 28.54 37.03
N ALA A 228 -1.59 27.24 37.17
CA ALA A 228 -1.21 26.20 36.20
C ALA A 228 -1.85 24.85 36.58
N GLY A 229 -3.00 24.49 35.99
CA GLY A 229 -3.57 23.17 36.29
C GLY A 229 -4.82 22.69 35.57
N ALA A 230 -5.43 23.45 34.65
CA ALA A 230 -6.72 23.08 34.05
C ALA A 230 -6.63 22.22 32.76
N GLU A 231 -5.56 21.42 32.57
CA GLU A 231 -5.41 20.55 31.38
C GLU A 231 -5.21 19.05 31.66
N LYS A 232 -5.25 18.58 32.93
CA LYS A 232 -4.57 17.30 33.24
C LYS A 232 -5.36 16.00 33.32
N ASN A 233 -6.67 15.93 33.09
CA ASN A 233 -7.41 14.65 33.15
C ASN A 233 -8.23 14.34 31.89
N ARG A 234 -7.67 14.49 30.69
CA ARG A 234 -8.29 13.89 29.50
C ARG A 234 -8.01 12.39 29.51
N GLU A 235 -9.03 11.58 29.79
CA GLU A 235 -8.93 10.13 29.74
C GLU A 235 -9.36 9.62 28.36
N ILE A 236 -8.60 8.69 27.79
CA ILE A 236 -9.03 7.97 26.58
C ILE A 236 -9.96 6.86 27.05
N LYS A 237 -11.19 6.85 26.51
CA LYS A 237 -12.22 5.84 26.86
C LYS A 237 -12.56 4.89 25.72
N ALA A 238 -12.29 5.30 24.48
CA ALA A 238 -12.52 4.48 23.31
C ALA A 238 -11.62 4.89 22.14
N PHE A 239 -11.52 3.98 21.18
CA PHE A 239 -10.82 4.18 19.91
C PHE A 239 -11.76 3.92 18.74
N TRP A 240 -11.56 4.63 17.65
CA TRP A 240 -12.15 4.30 16.35
C TRP A 240 -11.37 3.16 15.71
N VAL A 241 -12.08 2.09 15.33
CA VAL A 241 -11.59 1.00 14.51
C VAL A 241 -12.09 1.22 13.09
N LEU A 242 -11.17 1.22 12.12
CA LEU A 242 -11.48 1.38 10.70
C LEU A 242 -11.41 0.03 9.99
N TYR A 243 -12.57 -0.44 9.56
CA TYR A 243 -12.69 -1.56 8.64
C TYR A 243 -12.59 -1.04 7.21
N ILE A 244 -11.63 -1.58 6.46
CA ILE A 244 -11.34 -1.16 5.09
C ILE A 244 -11.65 -2.35 4.19
N ASP A 245 -12.84 -2.37 3.61
CA ASP A 245 -13.28 -3.43 2.71
C ASP A 245 -12.98 -3.04 1.26
N VAL A 246 -12.10 -3.81 0.63
CA VAL A 246 -11.74 -3.68 -0.78
C VAL A 246 -12.34 -4.83 -1.57
N MET A 247 -13.10 -4.50 -2.60
CA MET A 247 -13.71 -5.46 -3.52
C MET A 247 -13.21 -5.19 -4.94
N ILE A 248 -12.56 -6.19 -5.55
CA ILE A 248 -12.15 -6.09 -6.95
C ILE A 248 -13.30 -6.58 -7.83
N VAL A 249 -13.78 -5.72 -8.73
CA VAL A 249 -14.92 -6.02 -9.63
C VAL A 249 -14.43 -6.69 -10.90
N SER A 250 -13.33 -6.19 -11.47
CA SER A 250 -12.71 -6.76 -12.66
C SER A 250 -11.21 -6.82 -12.45
N LEU A 251 -10.61 -7.97 -12.75
CA LEU A 251 -9.19 -8.21 -12.58
C LEU A 251 -8.53 -8.47 -13.94
N ALA A 252 -7.76 -7.50 -14.41
CA ALA A 252 -6.95 -7.61 -15.64
C ALA A 252 -5.45 -7.65 -15.34
N GLY A 253 -5.05 -7.92 -14.10
CA GLY A 253 -3.65 -7.92 -13.63
C GLY A 253 -3.37 -6.82 -12.61
N ASN A 254 -2.33 -7.05 -11.81
CA ASN A 254 -1.89 -6.15 -10.74
C ASN A 254 -2.99 -5.75 -9.73
N PRO A 255 -3.59 -6.74 -9.02
CA PRO A 255 -4.64 -6.47 -8.03
C PRO A 255 -4.17 -5.58 -6.88
N PHE A 256 -2.90 -5.68 -6.50
CA PHE A 256 -2.33 -4.97 -5.35
C PHE A 256 -2.33 -3.45 -5.54
N ASP A 257 -1.79 -2.96 -6.67
CA ASP A 257 -1.75 -1.52 -6.93
C ASP A 257 -3.17 -0.93 -7.05
N ALA A 258 -4.10 -1.69 -7.63
CA ALA A 258 -5.49 -1.27 -7.73
C ALA A 258 -6.18 -1.17 -6.37
N ALA A 259 -6.00 -2.19 -5.53
CA ALA A 259 -6.53 -2.21 -4.19
C ALA A 259 -5.93 -1.08 -3.34
N TRP A 260 -4.61 -0.92 -3.38
CA TRP A 260 -3.92 0.11 -2.60
C TRP A 260 -4.34 1.52 -3.01
N ALA A 261 -4.42 1.82 -4.31
CA ALA A 261 -4.91 3.10 -4.80
C ALA A 261 -6.36 3.37 -4.35
N ALA A 262 -7.21 2.34 -4.33
CA ALA A 262 -8.58 2.47 -3.82
C ALA A 262 -8.64 2.74 -2.32
N VAL A 263 -7.77 2.08 -1.52
CA VAL A 263 -7.65 2.33 -0.08
C VAL A 263 -7.23 3.76 0.20
N LEU A 264 -6.21 4.29 -0.48
CA LEU A 264 -5.76 5.67 -0.31
C LEU A 264 -6.86 6.68 -0.65
N ALA A 265 -7.55 6.46 -1.78
CA ALA A 265 -8.64 7.31 -2.21
C ALA A 265 -9.80 7.29 -1.20
N ALA A 266 -10.14 6.11 -0.68
CA ALA A 266 -11.23 5.97 0.29
C ALA A 266 -10.86 6.58 1.65
N LEU A 267 -9.64 6.35 2.14
CA LEU A 267 -9.15 6.95 3.39
C LEU A 267 -9.11 8.49 3.35
N ARG A 268 -8.86 9.07 2.17
CA ARG A 268 -8.91 10.53 1.97
C ARG A 268 -10.32 11.11 2.07
N ASP A 269 -11.32 10.34 1.67
CA ASP A 269 -12.72 10.72 1.74
C ASP A 269 -13.34 10.45 3.12
N THR A 270 -12.72 9.59 3.93
CA THR A 270 -13.25 9.18 5.24
C THR A 270 -13.52 10.36 6.17
N LYS A 271 -14.80 10.45 6.59
CA LYS A 271 -15.29 11.38 7.60
C LYS A 271 -15.79 10.61 8.81
N LEU A 272 -15.23 10.94 9.97
CA LEU A 272 -15.66 10.38 11.24
C LEU A 272 -16.61 11.35 11.93
N PRO A 273 -17.78 10.89 12.41
CA PRO A 273 -18.65 11.74 13.21
C PRO A 273 -17.95 12.10 14.52
N ARG A 274 -18.31 13.25 15.09
CA ARG A 274 -17.81 13.62 16.41
C ARG A 274 -18.37 12.66 17.45
N ALA A 275 -17.48 11.97 18.14
CA ALA A 275 -17.83 11.09 19.25
C ALA A 275 -17.25 11.62 20.55
N TRP A 276 -18.02 11.51 21.64
CA TRP A 276 -17.58 11.80 23.00
C TRP A 276 -18.13 10.75 23.95
N TRP A 277 -17.44 10.60 25.08
CA TRP A 277 -17.92 9.74 26.17
C TRP A 277 -18.98 10.47 26.97
N ASP A 278 -20.16 9.86 27.09
CA ASP A 278 -21.20 10.28 28.01
C ASP A 278 -21.09 9.49 29.32
N VAL A 279 -21.01 10.21 30.44
CA VAL A 279 -20.87 9.64 31.78
C VAL A 279 -22.17 9.01 32.24
N ASP A 280 -23.30 9.64 31.91
CA ASP A 280 -24.60 9.26 32.45
C ASP A 280 -25.07 7.91 31.89
N ASN A 281 -24.70 7.65 30.63
CA ASN A 281 -25.06 6.43 29.91
C ASN A 281 -23.92 5.41 29.83
N GLU A 282 -22.73 5.73 30.35
CA GLU A 282 -21.50 4.93 30.21
C GLU A 282 -21.26 4.45 28.76
N MET A 283 -21.58 5.30 27.78
CA MET A 283 -21.54 4.96 26.37
C MET A 283 -20.92 6.11 25.56
N VAL A 284 -20.29 5.75 24.45
CA VAL A 284 -19.83 6.74 23.47
C VAL A 284 -21.01 7.17 22.62
N VAL A 285 -21.31 8.47 22.64
CA VAL A 285 -22.36 9.07 21.83
C VAL A 285 -21.74 9.72 20.60
N CYS A 286 -22.35 9.48 19.44
CA CYS A 286 -21.98 10.10 18.18
C CYS A 286 -22.96 11.23 17.85
N SER A 287 -22.42 12.35 17.35
CA SER A 287 -23.24 13.39 16.75
C SER A 287 -23.75 12.94 15.37
N ASP A 288 -25.05 13.08 15.13
CA ASP A 288 -25.66 12.86 13.81
C ASP A 288 -25.43 14.04 12.85
N ALA A 289 -24.86 15.15 13.32
CA ALA A 289 -24.63 16.34 12.52
C ALA A 289 -23.42 16.19 11.59
N VAL A 290 -23.67 16.18 10.28
CA VAL A 290 -22.63 16.11 9.24
C VAL A 290 -21.63 17.27 9.33
N SER A 291 -22.03 18.42 9.87
CA SER A 291 -21.15 19.58 10.08
C SER A 291 -20.07 19.37 11.14
N GLU A 292 -20.29 18.43 12.07
CA GLU A 292 -19.32 18.10 13.12
C GLU A 292 -18.42 16.92 12.72
N ALA A 293 -18.65 16.34 11.54
CA ALA A 293 -17.84 15.25 11.03
C ALA A 293 -16.44 15.76 10.65
N ARG A 294 -15.41 15.14 11.24
CA ARG A 294 -14.02 15.48 10.99
C ARG A 294 -13.46 14.55 9.91
N LYS A 295 -12.82 15.14 8.90
CA LYS A 295 -12.03 14.39 7.92
C LYS A 295 -10.75 13.87 8.55
N LEU A 296 -10.35 12.65 8.18
CA LEU A 296 -9.11 12.05 8.64
C LEU A 296 -7.88 12.82 8.11
N SER A 297 -6.92 13.16 8.97
CA SER A 297 -5.72 13.88 8.56
C SER A 297 -4.60 12.92 8.15
N LEU A 298 -4.56 12.57 6.86
CA LEU A 298 -3.56 11.64 6.35
C LEU A 298 -2.18 12.28 6.25
N GLN A 299 -1.15 11.55 6.70
CA GLN A 299 0.25 11.91 6.49
C GLN A 299 0.75 11.29 5.18
N GLY A 300 1.03 12.13 4.18
CA GLY A 300 1.63 11.69 2.92
C GLY A 300 0.67 11.04 1.92
N LEU A 301 1.26 10.51 0.85
CA LEU A 301 0.59 9.82 -0.25
C LEU A 301 1.45 8.65 -0.74
N PRO A 302 1.55 7.54 -0.01
CA PRO A 302 2.34 6.40 -0.45
C PRO A 302 1.68 5.75 -1.68
N VAL A 303 2.28 5.89 -2.86
CA VAL A 303 1.78 5.29 -4.11
C VAL A 303 2.57 4.02 -4.41
N SER A 304 1.87 2.91 -4.64
CA SER A 304 2.50 1.65 -5.05
C SER A 304 2.68 1.56 -6.56
N SER A 305 3.78 0.95 -6.97
CA SER A 305 4.10 0.64 -8.35
C SER A 305 4.70 -0.74 -8.45
N SER A 306 3.98 -1.64 -9.13
CA SER A 306 4.45 -2.97 -9.46
C SER A 306 5.14 -3.00 -10.82
N PHE A 307 6.24 -3.74 -10.89
CA PHE A 307 7.03 -4.01 -12.07
C PHE A 307 7.25 -5.51 -12.21
N GLY A 308 7.16 -6.04 -13.42
CA GLY A 308 7.45 -7.43 -13.75
C GLY A 308 8.66 -7.51 -14.67
N VAL A 309 9.55 -8.46 -14.43
CA VAL A 309 10.73 -8.69 -15.28
C VAL A 309 10.47 -9.91 -16.14
N PHE A 310 10.64 -9.72 -17.44
CA PHE A 310 10.55 -10.78 -18.43
C PHE A 310 11.95 -11.09 -18.97
N GLU A 311 12.38 -12.34 -18.79
CA GLU A 311 13.66 -12.85 -19.29
C GLU A 311 13.46 -13.62 -20.61
N ALA A 312 14.29 -13.33 -21.61
CA ALA A 312 14.22 -14.02 -22.91
C ALA A 312 14.68 -15.49 -22.87
N ASP A 313 15.43 -15.90 -21.84
CA ASP A 313 16.23 -17.14 -21.88
C ASP A 313 15.40 -18.42 -21.68
N ALA A 314 14.23 -18.33 -21.05
CA ALA A 314 13.30 -19.47 -20.95
C ALA A 314 12.76 -19.94 -22.32
N ALA A 315 12.94 -19.13 -23.38
CA ALA A 315 12.53 -19.41 -24.75
C ALA A 315 13.70 -19.67 -25.71
N SER A 316 14.94 -19.78 -25.22
CA SER A 316 16.15 -19.97 -26.04
C SER A 316 16.10 -21.24 -26.91
N GLY A 317 15.29 -22.25 -26.54
CA GLY A 317 15.02 -23.44 -27.35
C GLY A 317 14.13 -23.20 -28.58
N TRP A 318 13.22 -22.22 -28.54
CA TRP A 318 12.23 -21.96 -29.61
C TRP A 318 12.58 -20.76 -30.50
N ARG A 319 13.50 -19.89 -30.05
CA ARG A 319 14.00 -18.75 -30.84
C ARG A 319 14.67 -19.18 -32.15
N ALA A 320 15.25 -20.39 -32.16
CA ALA A 320 15.84 -21.01 -33.35
C ALA A 320 14.81 -21.35 -34.43
N GLU A 321 13.55 -21.60 -34.06
CA GLU A 321 12.50 -22.02 -35.01
C GLU A 321 11.58 -20.87 -35.46
N VAL A 322 11.46 -19.79 -34.67
CA VAL A 322 10.49 -18.70 -34.94
C VAL A 322 11.11 -17.52 -35.70
N ILE A 323 12.43 -17.31 -35.62
CA ILE A 323 13.10 -16.19 -36.28
C ILE A 323 14.17 -16.76 -37.24
N PRO A 324 13.89 -16.81 -38.56
CA PRO A 324 14.83 -17.29 -39.57
C PRO A 324 16.18 -16.53 -39.59
N ASP A 325 16.20 -15.28 -39.11
CA ASP A 325 17.40 -14.44 -39.06
C ASP A 325 18.29 -14.72 -37.83
N ALA A 326 17.87 -15.58 -36.91
CA ALA A 326 18.68 -15.95 -35.74
C ALA A 326 19.90 -16.80 -36.11
N GLU A 327 19.98 -17.35 -37.32
CA GLU A 327 21.17 -18.07 -37.80
C GLU A 327 22.27 -17.12 -38.29
N GLU A 328 21.93 -15.94 -38.83
CA GLU A 328 22.93 -14.93 -39.22
C GLU A 328 23.53 -14.23 -37.99
N GLU A 329 22.76 -14.05 -36.90
CA GLU A 329 23.31 -13.57 -35.62
C GLU A 329 24.12 -14.63 -34.83
N ARG A 330 24.01 -15.93 -35.17
CA ARG A 330 24.83 -16.99 -34.52
C ARG A 330 26.31 -16.91 -34.89
N ALA A 331 26.66 -16.34 -36.04
CA ALA A 331 28.04 -16.29 -36.51
C ALA A 331 28.86 -15.14 -35.88
N LEU A 332 28.21 -14.17 -35.23
CA LEU A 332 28.86 -12.91 -34.88
C LEU A 332 29.18 -12.71 -33.38
N ASP A 333 28.69 -13.51 -32.42
CA ASP A 333 28.96 -13.14 -31.02
C ASP A 333 28.74 -14.22 -29.94
N ASP A 334 29.47 -15.34 -30.02
CA ASP A 334 29.44 -16.38 -28.98
C ASP A 334 30.18 -15.98 -27.68
N SER A 335 30.90 -14.84 -27.69
CA SER A 335 31.63 -14.32 -26.52
C SER A 335 30.84 -13.30 -25.68
N SER A 336 29.83 -12.64 -26.26
CA SER A 336 29.01 -11.62 -25.58
C SER A 336 27.74 -12.17 -24.90
N ARG A 337 27.38 -13.44 -25.17
CA ARG A 337 26.21 -14.13 -24.61
C ARG A 337 26.21 -14.34 -23.09
N LYS A 338 27.37 -14.33 -22.43
CA LYS A 338 27.43 -14.53 -20.96
C LYS A 338 27.04 -13.28 -20.14
N GLY A 339 26.87 -12.11 -20.78
CA GLY A 339 26.61 -10.84 -20.07
C GLY A 339 25.27 -10.18 -20.39
N ASN A 340 24.64 -10.45 -21.54
CA ASN A 340 23.40 -9.80 -21.95
C ASN A 340 22.26 -10.82 -22.07
N GLN A 341 21.80 -11.30 -20.92
CA GLN A 341 20.44 -11.83 -20.82
C GLN A 341 19.48 -10.73 -21.29
N ARG A 342 18.86 -10.87 -22.47
CA ARG A 342 17.90 -9.87 -22.97
C ARG A 342 16.69 -9.88 -22.03
N ARG A 343 16.62 -8.86 -21.17
CA ARG A 343 15.62 -8.68 -20.13
C ARG A 343 14.79 -7.43 -20.43
N TRP A 344 13.50 -7.51 -20.16
CA TRP A 344 12.58 -6.37 -20.22
C TRP A 344 11.93 -6.17 -18.88
N ILE A 345 11.97 -4.92 -18.38
CA ILE A 345 11.24 -4.52 -17.19
C ILE A 345 9.94 -3.88 -17.65
N LEU A 346 8.83 -4.48 -17.23
CA LEU A 346 7.48 -4.07 -17.57
C LEU A 346 6.86 -3.37 -16.36
N ALA A 347 6.53 -2.10 -16.51
CA ALA A 347 5.73 -1.38 -15.53
C ALA A 347 4.27 -1.82 -15.61
N ASP A 348 3.66 -2.08 -14.45
CA ASP A 348 2.25 -2.48 -14.33
C ASP A 348 1.88 -3.65 -15.24
N PRO A 349 2.38 -4.86 -14.90
CA PRO A 349 2.17 -6.06 -15.70
C PRO A 349 0.70 -6.46 -15.74
N ASP A 350 0.28 -7.01 -16.87
CA ASP A 350 -1.06 -7.56 -17.04
C ASP A 350 -1.17 -8.98 -16.49
N GLY A 351 -2.38 -9.48 -16.28
CA GLY A 351 -2.58 -10.85 -15.79
C GLY A 351 -1.90 -11.92 -16.65
N TYR A 352 -1.74 -11.64 -17.95
CA TYR A 352 -0.97 -12.48 -18.87
C TYR A 352 0.54 -12.43 -18.61
N GLU A 353 1.09 -11.23 -18.44
CA GLU A 353 2.52 -11.01 -18.22
C GLU A 353 2.93 -11.43 -16.80
N GLU A 354 2.05 -11.25 -15.83
CA GLU A 354 2.21 -11.67 -14.43
C GLU A 354 2.39 -13.19 -14.32
N GLY A 355 1.69 -13.96 -15.15
CA GLY A 355 1.87 -15.42 -15.23
C GLY A 355 3.19 -15.85 -15.90
N LEU A 356 3.84 -14.94 -16.64
CA LEU A 356 5.08 -15.20 -17.37
C LEU A 356 6.32 -14.65 -16.65
N SER A 357 6.15 -13.59 -15.86
CA SER A 357 7.22 -12.95 -15.11
C SER A 357 7.68 -13.84 -13.96
N GLN A 358 8.98 -14.13 -13.92
CA GLN A 358 9.61 -14.88 -12.83
C GLN A 358 10.03 -13.98 -11.66
N GLU A 359 10.16 -12.68 -11.93
CA GLU A 359 10.59 -11.68 -10.97
C GLU A 359 9.62 -10.50 -10.97
N ARG A 360 9.20 -10.11 -9.77
CA ARG A 360 8.31 -8.98 -9.53
C ARG A 360 8.96 -8.03 -8.53
N VAL A 361 8.92 -6.75 -8.84
CA VAL A 361 9.36 -5.69 -7.95
C VAL A 361 8.17 -4.80 -7.63
N CYS A 362 7.89 -4.59 -6.35
CA CYS A 362 6.90 -3.63 -5.89
C CYS A 362 7.62 -2.49 -5.16
N VAL A 363 7.44 -1.27 -5.62
CA VAL A 363 8.02 -0.06 -5.03
C VAL A 363 6.87 0.80 -4.52
N VAL A 364 6.93 1.21 -3.26
CA VAL A 364 6.03 2.21 -2.68
C VAL A 364 6.82 3.47 -2.40
N VAL A 365 6.40 4.55 -3.05
CA VAL A 365 7.03 5.86 -2.94
C VAL A 365 6.08 6.85 -2.30
N ASP A 366 6.61 7.68 -1.42
CA ASP A 366 5.92 8.84 -0.88
C ASP A 366 6.77 10.09 -1.13
N LYS A 367 6.14 11.21 -1.45
CA LYS A 367 6.81 12.51 -1.51
C LYS A 367 6.28 13.35 -0.38
N GLU A 368 7.18 13.64 0.57
CA GLU A 368 6.89 14.49 1.71
C GLU A 368 6.48 15.89 1.23
N GLN A 369 5.40 16.45 1.80
CA GLN A 369 4.92 17.79 1.43
C GLN A 369 5.81 18.94 1.95
N GLY A 370 6.94 18.63 2.60
CA GLY A 370 7.88 19.58 3.19
C GLY A 370 9.08 19.93 2.30
N GLY A 371 8.89 20.78 1.30
CA GLY A 371 9.92 21.72 0.82
C GLY A 371 11.12 21.20 0.01
N LYS A 372 11.35 19.90 -0.12
CA LYS A 372 12.26 19.33 -1.13
C LYS A 372 11.58 18.10 -1.67
N GLY A 373 11.31 18.04 -2.98
CA GLY A 373 10.69 16.88 -3.65
C GLY A 373 11.54 15.61 -3.63
N LYS A 374 12.05 15.25 -2.45
CA LYS A 374 12.82 14.05 -2.18
C LYS A 374 11.81 12.91 -2.08
N THR A 375 11.81 12.06 -3.08
CA THR A 375 11.06 10.81 -3.06
C THR A 375 11.60 9.94 -1.92
N VAL A 376 10.75 9.67 -0.93
CA VAL A 376 11.01 8.73 0.15
C VAL A 376 10.46 7.39 -0.29
N MET A 377 11.33 6.39 -0.36
CA MET A 377 10.91 5.02 -0.62
C MET A 377 10.45 4.41 0.70
N VAL A 378 9.15 4.18 0.83
CA VAL A 378 8.56 3.61 2.06
C VAL A 378 8.78 2.10 2.09
N LYS A 379 8.57 1.44 0.96
CA LYS A 379 8.70 -0.01 0.85
C LYS A 379 9.26 -0.41 -0.51
N LEU A 380 10.13 -1.41 -0.49
CA LEU A 380 10.63 -2.08 -1.67
C LEU A 380 10.58 -3.58 -1.44
N GLU A 381 9.78 -4.27 -2.23
CA GLU A 381 9.75 -5.73 -2.26
C GLU A 381 10.27 -6.21 -3.61
N LYS A 382 11.25 -7.10 -3.56
CA LYS A 382 11.78 -7.80 -4.72
C LYS A 382 11.53 -9.29 -4.52
N ASN A 383 10.64 -9.85 -5.33
CA ASN A 383 10.22 -11.23 -5.23
C ASN A 383 10.62 -11.98 -6.49
N GLY A 384 11.44 -13.01 -6.33
CA GLY A 384 11.91 -13.86 -7.43
C GLY A 384 13.11 -13.29 -8.17
N GLY A 385 13.68 -14.14 -9.04
CA GLY A 385 14.76 -13.85 -9.99
C GLY A 385 16.03 -13.20 -9.44
N TRP A 386 17.01 -13.07 -10.33
CA TRP A 386 18.31 -12.47 -10.06
C TRP A 386 18.61 -11.32 -11.04
N ALA A 387 17.61 -10.90 -11.82
CA ALA A 387 17.82 -10.05 -12.98
C ALA A 387 17.88 -8.56 -12.65
N VAL A 388 17.19 -8.06 -11.62
CA VAL A 388 17.18 -6.60 -11.36
C VAL A 388 18.43 -6.15 -10.61
N ASP A 389 19.20 -5.28 -11.27
CA ASP A 389 20.38 -4.62 -10.73
C ASP A 389 20.05 -3.31 -9.97
N ALA A 390 20.95 -2.86 -9.10
CA ALA A 390 20.77 -1.63 -8.33
C ALA A 390 20.61 -0.36 -9.20
N LYS A 391 21.16 -0.33 -10.41
CA LYS A 391 20.98 0.80 -11.35
C LYS A 391 19.57 0.84 -11.91
N GLU A 392 19.03 -0.31 -12.27
CA GLU A 392 17.67 -0.45 -12.79
C GLU A 392 16.65 -0.13 -11.71
N LEU A 393 16.91 -0.57 -10.48
CA LEU A 393 16.10 -0.25 -9.32
C LEU A 393 15.93 1.26 -9.13
N LYS A 394 17.00 2.05 -9.30
CA LYS A 394 16.92 3.52 -9.25
C LYS A 394 16.04 4.09 -10.35
N ALA A 395 16.18 3.59 -11.58
CA ALA A 395 15.32 4.00 -12.69
C ALA A 395 13.84 3.65 -12.42
N LEU A 396 13.55 2.53 -11.75
CA LEU A 396 12.19 2.18 -11.35
C LEU A 396 11.64 3.15 -10.29
N VAL A 397 12.46 3.58 -9.33
CA VAL A 397 12.06 4.61 -8.37
C VAL A 397 11.75 5.93 -9.07
N ASP A 398 12.53 6.33 -10.07
CA ASP A 398 12.28 7.56 -10.84
C ASP A 398 10.96 7.48 -11.63
N ILE A 399 10.67 6.33 -12.25
CA ILE A 399 9.41 6.06 -12.93
C ILE A 399 8.23 6.08 -11.93
N SER A 400 8.40 5.48 -10.75
CA SER A 400 7.41 5.52 -9.68
C SER A 400 7.16 6.95 -9.17
N ALA A 401 8.20 7.79 -9.12
CA ALA A 401 8.09 9.18 -8.70
C ALA A 401 7.28 10.04 -9.69
N GLN A 402 7.32 9.72 -10.99
CA GLN A 402 6.46 10.32 -12.01
C GLN A 402 5.01 9.86 -11.83
N ARG A 403 4.80 8.54 -11.67
CA ARG A 403 3.46 7.97 -11.42
C ARG A 403 2.79 8.56 -10.17
N TRP A 404 3.56 8.86 -9.14
CA TRP A 404 3.06 9.51 -7.93
C TRP A 404 2.44 10.88 -8.22
N GLU A 405 3.06 11.68 -9.11
CA GLU A 405 2.53 13.00 -9.49
C GLU A 405 1.22 12.86 -10.26
N ASP A 406 1.15 11.91 -11.20
CA ASP A 406 -0.07 11.62 -11.97
C ASP A 406 -1.22 11.21 -11.04
N ILE A 407 -0.97 10.27 -10.12
CA ILE A 407 -1.99 9.79 -9.18
C ILE A 407 -2.40 10.90 -8.21
N LYS A 408 -1.46 11.72 -7.72
CA LYS A 408 -1.79 12.86 -6.87
C LYS A 408 -2.72 13.83 -7.60
N GLN A 409 -2.42 14.15 -8.85
CA GLN A 409 -3.26 15.06 -9.65
C GLN A 409 -4.68 14.49 -9.84
N ILE A 410 -4.80 13.19 -10.10
CA ILE A 410 -6.11 12.52 -10.26
C ILE A 410 -6.90 12.54 -8.94
N LEU A 411 -6.24 12.27 -7.81
CA LEU A 411 -6.87 12.26 -6.49
C LEU A 411 -7.23 13.67 -5.98
N GLU A 412 -6.59 14.72 -6.48
CA GLU A 412 -6.95 16.12 -6.17
C GLU A 412 -8.10 16.65 -7.04
N GLN A 413 -8.37 16.00 -8.17
CA GLN A 413 -9.50 16.33 -9.05
C GLN A 413 -10.81 15.66 -8.61
N CYS A 414 -10.74 14.71 -7.69
CA CYS A 414 -11.88 14.04 -7.05
C CYS A 414 -12.24 14.73 -5.73
#